data_AF-A0A844EPL9-F1
#
_entry.id   AF-A0A844EPL9-F1
#
_cell.length_a   1.000
_cell.length_b   1.000
_cell.length_c   1.000
_cell.angle_alpha   90.00
_cell.angle_beta   90.00
_cell.angle_gamma   90.00
#
_symmetry.space_group_name_H-M   'P 1'
#
loop_
_entity.id
_entity.type
_entity.pdbx_description
1 polymer ?
#
loop_
_entity_poly.entity_id
_entity_poly.type
_entity_poly.pdbx_seq_one_letter_code
_entity_poly.pdbx_strand_id
1 'polypeptide(L)' 'MKMTIGEIAKAINANIDNFNDQLLNRPVTGVCFDTRKMQAGQLFIPLAGEHDGHDYIDNAILGGAVATLWSKEH' A
#
# COMPACT_ATOMS: atom_id res chain seq x y z
N MET A 1 1.92 -15.88 -8.12
CA MET A 1 0.70 -15.14 -8.56
C MET A 1 0.88 -13.70 -8.11
N LYS A 2 0.81 -12.71 -9.02
CA LYS A 2 0.86 -11.28 -8.65
C LYS A 2 -0.60 -10.83 -8.53
N MET A 3 -0.96 -10.16 -7.44
CA MET A 3 -2.29 -9.58 -7.25
C MET A 3 -2.30 -8.12 -7.71
N THR A 4 -3.46 -7.60 -8.07
CA THR A 4 -3.65 -6.16 -8.30
C THR A 4 -4.12 -5.44 -7.03
N ILE A 5 -4.04 -4.11 -7.01
CA ILE A 5 -4.61 -3.29 -5.93
C ILE A 5 -6.11 -3.61 -5.75
N GLY A 6 -6.86 -3.73 -6.84
CA GLY A 6 -8.30 -4.01 -6.80
C GLY A 6 -8.62 -5.40 -6.24
N GLU A 7 -7.82 -6.42 -6.57
CA GLU A 7 -7.98 -7.76 -6.00
C GLU A 7 -7.72 -7.78 -4.49
N ILE A 8 -6.69 -7.06 -4.03
CA ILE A 8 -6.39 -6.91 -2.61
C ILE A 8 -7.52 -6.17 -1.90
N ALA A 9 -7.96 -5.03 -2.45
CA ALA A 9 -9.05 -4.24 -1.91
C ALA A 9 -10.34 -5.07 -1.79
N LYS A 10 -10.68 -5.85 -2.82
CA LYS A 10 -11.82 -6.76 -2.80
C LYS A 10 -11.68 -7.87 -1.75
N ALA A 11 -10.48 -8.43 -1.58
CA ALA A 11 -10.24 -9.50 -0.61
C ALA A 11 -10.46 -9.06 0.85
N ILE A 12 -10.27 -7.77 1.14
CA ILE A 12 -10.43 -7.18 2.48
C ILE A 12 -11.69 -6.30 2.61
N ASN A 13 -12.54 -6.25 1.59
CA ASN A 13 -13.70 -5.35 1.52
C ASN A 13 -13.34 -3.86 1.76
N ALA A 14 -12.20 -3.40 1.23
CA ALA A 14 -11.82 -1.99 1.31
C ALA A 14 -12.70 -1.12 0.41
N ASN A 15 -12.87 0.15 0.80
CA ASN A 15 -13.54 1.15 -0.03
C ASN A 15 -12.68 1.48 -1.27
N ILE A 16 -13.30 1.48 -2.45
CA ILE A 16 -12.65 1.76 -3.73
C ILE A 16 -13.29 2.94 -4.48
N ASP A 17 -14.18 3.71 -3.84
CA ASP A 17 -15.04 4.70 -4.51
C ASP A 17 -14.25 5.81 -5.20
N ASN A 18 -13.01 6.07 -4.73
CA ASN A 18 -12.11 7.10 -5.26
C ASN A 18 -10.99 6.53 -6.14
N PHE A 19 -11.07 5.26 -6.56
CA PHE A 19 -10.07 4.62 -7.41
C PHE A 19 -10.65 4.32 -8.79
N ASN A 20 -9.90 4.67 -9.84
CA ASN A 20 -10.26 4.30 -11.21
C ASN A 20 -9.71 2.91 -11.58
N ASP A 21 -10.20 2.35 -12.68
CA ASP A 21 -9.78 1.03 -13.17
C ASP A 21 -8.28 0.93 -13.43
N GLN A 22 -7.63 2.01 -13.87
CA GLN A 22 -6.19 2.02 -14.10
C GLN A 22 -5.41 1.82 -12.79
N LEU A 23 -5.83 2.48 -11.70
CA LEU A 23 -5.24 2.30 -10.38
C LEU A 23 -5.54 0.89 -9.84
N LEU A 24 -6.78 0.42 -9.96
CA LEU A 24 -7.20 -0.88 -9.45
C LEU A 24 -6.50 -2.05 -10.18
N ASN A 25 -6.19 -1.91 -11.46
CA ASN A 25 -5.46 -2.92 -12.23
C ASN A 25 -3.94 -2.88 -12.04
N ARG A 26 -3.40 -1.96 -11.22
CA ARG A 26 -1.97 -1.86 -10.98
C ARG A 26 -1.46 -3.09 -10.22
N PRO A 27 -0.41 -3.78 -10.69
CA PRO A 27 0.09 -4.98 -10.05
C PRO A 27 0.87 -4.64 -8.77
N VAL A 28 0.68 -5.48 -7.75
CA VAL A 28 1.45 -5.49 -6.51
C VAL A 28 2.43 -6.66 -6.54
N THR A 29 3.72 -6.37 -6.36
CA THR A 29 4.80 -7.35 -6.44
C THR A 29 5.24 -7.91 -5.09
N GLY A 30 4.78 -7.30 -4.00
CA GLY A 30 5.03 -7.72 -2.62
C GLY A 30 4.45 -6.71 -1.62
N VAL A 31 4.72 -6.95 -0.33
CA VAL A 31 4.34 -6.05 0.76
C VAL A 31 5.59 -5.63 1.52
N CYS A 32 5.58 -4.42 2.07
CA CYS A 32 6.66 -3.91 2.90
C CYS A 32 6.10 -3.02 4.00
N PHE A 33 6.67 -3.07 5.20
CA PHE A 33 6.28 -2.22 6.33
C PHE A 33 7.45 -1.35 6.83
N ASP A 34 8.63 -1.48 6.23
CA ASP A 34 9.83 -0.72 6.54
C ASP A 34 10.32 -0.01 5.27
N THR A 35 10.12 1.30 5.20
CA THR A 35 10.42 2.09 4.00
C THR A 35 11.89 2.07 3.61
N ARG A 36 12.80 1.76 4.55
CA ARG A 36 14.23 1.56 4.28
C ARG A 36 14.52 0.33 3.43
N LYS A 37 13.57 -0.60 3.34
CA LYS A 37 13.63 -1.84 2.55
C LYS A 37 12.63 -1.84 1.39
N MET A 38 11.96 -0.73 1.13
CA MET A 38 10.95 -0.61 0.09
C MET A 38 11.54 -0.92 -1.29
N GLN A 39 10.78 -1.63 -2.11
CA GLN A 39 11.10 -1.89 -3.50
C GLN A 39 9.95 -1.46 -4.40
N ALA A 40 10.29 -1.03 -5.62
CA ALA A 40 9.31 -0.63 -6.60
C ALA A 40 8.27 -1.73 -6.87
N GLY A 41 6.99 -1.37 -6.83
CA GLY A 41 5.89 -2.32 -7.02
C GLY A 41 5.26 -2.87 -5.74
N GLN A 42 5.85 -2.60 -4.57
CA GLN A 42 5.34 -3.11 -3.30
C GLN A 42 4.18 -2.27 -2.73
N LEU A 43 3.31 -2.91 -1.97
CA LEU A 43 2.30 -2.27 -1.13
C LEU A 43 2.92 -1.95 0.23
N PHE A 44 2.82 -0.69 0.67
CA PHE A 44 3.30 -0.28 1.98
C PHE A 44 2.22 -0.48 3.06
N ILE A 45 2.58 -1.13 4.16
CA ILE A 45 1.73 -1.32 5.34
C ILE A 45 2.35 -0.54 6.50
N PRO A 46 1.97 0.72 6.74
CA PRO A 46 2.43 1.45 7.92
C PRO A 46 1.90 0.75 9.18
N LEU A 47 2.79 0.56 10.15
CA LEU A 47 2.45 0.00 11.44
C LEU A 47 2.48 1.12 12.49
N ALA A 48 1.43 1.22 13.30
CA ALA A 48 1.44 2.09 14.47
C ALA A 48 2.36 1.48 15.55
N GLY A 49 3.18 2.32 16.19
CA GLY A 49 4.15 1.89 17.19
C GLY A 49 4.86 3.09 17.81
N GLU A 50 5.99 2.84 18.48
CA GLU A 50 6.83 3.92 19.06
C GLU A 50 7.33 4.89 17.98
N HIS A 51 7.64 4.36 16.80
CA HIS A 51 7.80 5.14 15.58
C HIS A 51 6.62 4.82 14.66
N ASP A 52 5.83 5.83 14.35
CA ASP A 52 4.64 5.65 13.54
C ASP A 52 5.02 5.45 12.06
N GLY A 53 4.66 4.30 11.48
CA GLY A 53 4.88 4.01 10.07
C GLY A 53 4.24 5.05 9.13
N HIS A 54 3.19 5.75 9.58
CA HIS A 54 2.48 6.74 8.78
C HIS A 54 3.31 8.02 8.55
N ASP A 55 4.26 8.32 9.43
CA ASP A 55 5.21 9.43 9.24
C ASP A 55 6.16 9.19 8.04
N TYR A 56 6.22 7.96 7.53
CA TYR A 56 7.13 7.55 6.46
C TYR A 56 6.44 7.33 5.10
N ILE A 57 5.19 7.77 4.91
CA ILE A 57 4.48 7.60 3.64
C ILE A 57 5.26 8.20 2.46
N ASP A 58 5.84 9.39 2.63
CA ASP A 58 6.66 10.03 1.58
C ASP A 58 7.88 9.17 1.21
N ASN A 59 8.52 8.55 2.20
CA ASN A 59 9.63 7.62 1.96
C ASN A 59 9.17 6.35 1.24
N ALA A 60 7.97 5.85 1.55
CA ALA A 60 7.38 4.71 0.83
C ALA A 60 7.15 5.05 -0.64
N ILE A 61 6.61 6.25 -0.93
CA ILE A 61 6.40 6.75 -2.30
C ILE A 61 7.74 6.86 -3.03
N LEU A 62 8.74 7.48 -2.40
CA LEU A 62 10.10 7.60 -2.96
C LEU A 62 10.74 6.22 -3.23
N GLY A 63 10.47 5.23 -2.37
CA GLY A 63 10.90 3.84 -2.54
C GLY A 63 10.15 3.07 -3.63
N GLY A 64 9.15 3.68 -4.28
CA GLY A 64 8.39 3.09 -5.37
C GLY A 64 7.19 2.24 -4.93
N ALA A 65 6.67 2.47 -3.73
CA ALA A 65 5.41 1.87 -3.30
C ALA A 65 4.28 2.22 -4.29
N VAL A 66 3.44 1.23 -4.62
CA VAL A 66 2.33 1.42 -5.56
C VAL A 66 1.04 1.87 -4.87
N ALA A 67 0.95 1.61 -3.58
CA ALA A 67 -0.13 2.03 -2.71
C ALA A 67 0.32 1.89 -1.25
N THR A 68 -0.48 2.44 -0.35
CA THR A 68 -0.40 2.25 1.09
C THR A 68 -1.72 1.65 1.58
N LEU A 69 -1.70 0.81 2.60
CA LEU A 69 -2.91 0.21 3.19
C LEU A 69 -2.88 0.35 4.71
N TRP A 70 -3.84 1.09 5.26
CA TRP A 70 -4.02 1.27 6.69
C TRP A 70 -5.50 1.39 7.06
N SER A 71 -5.80 1.35 8.36
CA SER A 71 -7.16 1.46 8.89
C SER A 71 -7.71 2.87 8.71
N LYS A 72 -8.98 3.01 8.34
CA LYS A 72 -9.65 4.32 8.26
C LYS A 72 -9.65 5.08 9.61
N GLU A 73 -9.50 4.37 10.72
CA GLU A 73 -9.48 4.93 12.08
C GLU A 73 -8.10 5.46 12.51
N HIS A 74 -7.10 5.40 11.61
CA HIS A 74 -5.81 6.06 11.77
C HIS A 74 -5.80 7.38 10.99
#